data_AF-A0A2N2S382-F1
#
_entry.id   AF-A0A2N2S382-F1
#
_cell.length_a   1.000
_cell.length_b   1.000
_cell.length_c   1.000
_cell.angle_alpha   90.00
_cell.angle_beta   90.00
_cell.angle_gamma   90.00
#
_symmetry.space_group_name_H-M   'P 1'
#
loop_
_entity.id
_entity.type
_entity.pdbx_description
1 polymer ?
#
loop_
_entity_poly.entity_id
_entity_poly.type
_entity_poly.pdbx_seq_one_letter_code
_entity_poly.pdbx_strand_id
1 'polypeptide(L)'
;MSVFTPVPESVLSSWLQNYAIGRLVELKGISAGVQNSNFFVTTTLGRYVLTLFEGIGRAELPYYLHLMAHLARHGLPVPAPIANRDNEYLGTVEGKPAVLVMRLQGASVMDPDEGHCARAGAMLAGLHLAGQSYGRRQPNPRGPQWREQAASQVRDHLPADERALLDEEMRFQATIETDTLPAGAIHADLFRDNVLWDGEHIGGVIDFYFAGHDALLFDVAVTV
;
A
#
# COMPACT_ATOMS: atom_id res chain seq x y z
N MET A 1 -3.10 -20.61 0.17
CA MET A 1 -2.09 -20.65 -0.91
C MET A 1 -1.97 -19.24 -1.45
N SER A 2 -0.77 -18.65 -1.41
CA SER A 2 -0.53 -17.37 -2.11
C SER A 2 -0.71 -17.63 -3.61
N VAL A 3 -1.58 -16.85 -4.25
CA VAL A 3 -1.76 -16.94 -5.70
C VAL A 3 -0.61 -16.16 -6.33
N PHE A 4 0.20 -16.83 -7.13
CA PHE A 4 1.28 -16.21 -7.88
C PHE A 4 1.01 -16.38 -9.37
N THR A 5 0.78 -15.27 -10.07
CA THR A 5 0.61 -15.24 -11.52
C THR A 5 1.95 -15.01 -12.19
N PRO A 6 2.55 -16.03 -12.85
CA PRO A 6 3.77 -15.83 -13.60
C PRO A 6 3.51 -14.92 -14.80
N VAL A 7 4.44 -14.01 -15.09
CA VAL A 7 4.36 -13.13 -16.26
C VAL A 7 5.49 -13.48 -17.22
N PRO A 8 5.18 -14.02 -18.42
CA PRO A 8 6.21 -14.27 -19.43
C PRO A 8 6.86 -12.97 -19.91
N GLU A 9 8.18 -12.99 -20.13
CA GLU A 9 8.91 -11.81 -20.62
C GLU A 9 8.37 -11.27 -21.96
N SER A 10 7.89 -12.16 -22.84
CA SER A 10 7.30 -11.78 -24.13
C SER A 10 6.00 -10.99 -23.96
N VAL A 11 5.15 -11.43 -23.02
CA VAL A 11 3.90 -10.73 -22.66
C VAL A 11 4.22 -9.36 -22.07
N LEU A 12 5.13 -9.32 -21.09
CA LEU A 12 5.52 -8.07 -20.46
C LEU A 12 6.15 -7.10 -21.47
N SER A 13 7.05 -7.59 -22.32
CA SER A 13 7.71 -6.78 -23.36
C SER A 13 6.71 -6.15 -24.31
N SER A 14 5.66 -6.89 -24.70
CA SER A 14 4.56 -6.37 -25.52
C SER A 14 3.77 -5.29 -24.78
N TRP A 15 3.37 -5.56 -23.54
CA TRP A 15 2.61 -4.61 -22.72
C TRP A 15 3.37 -3.31 -22.45
N LEU A 16 4.69 -3.39 -22.20
CA LEU A 16 5.55 -2.23 -21.97
C LEU A 16 5.71 -1.30 -23.19
N GLN A 17 5.33 -1.73 -24.40
CA GLN A 17 5.32 -0.85 -25.59
C GLN A 17 4.35 0.33 -25.43
N ASN A 18 3.33 0.17 -24.57
CA ASN A 18 2.36 1.22 -24.24
C ASN A 18 2.94 2.27 -23.28
N TYR A 19 4.19 2.16 -22.87
CA TYR A 19 4.84 3.07 -21.93
C TYR A 19 6.02 3.80 -22.58
N ALA A 20 6.39 4.96 -22.01
CA ALA A 20 7.53 5.76 -22.45
C ALA A 20 8.80 5.48 -21.64
N ILE A 21 9.07 4.20 -21.34
CA ILE A 21 10.15 3.76 -20.43
C ILE A 21 11.23 2.92 -21.10
N GLY A 22 11.25 2.85 -22.43
CA GLY A 22 12.23 2.06 -23.18
C GLY A 22 11.89 0.58 -23.25
N ARG A 23 12.90 -0.26 -23.51
CA ARG A 23 12.73 -1.72 -23.72
C ARG A 23 13.00 -2.48 -22.44
N LEU A 24 12.32 -3.61 -22.25
CA LEU A 24 12.60 -4.56 -21.18
C LEU A 24 14.06 -5.05 -21.29
N VAL A 25 14.76 -5.06 -20.16
CA VAL A 25 16.13 -5.58 -20.01
C VAL A 25 16.14 -6.78 -19.07
N GLU A 26 15.39 -6.72 -17.97
CA GLU A 26 15.34 -7.78 -16.97
C GLU A 26 13.96 -7.81 -16.31
N LEU A 27 13.46 -9.02 -16.06
CA LEU A 27 12.28 -9.29 -15.24
C LEU A 27 12.65 -10.28 -14.13
N LYS A 28 12.40 -9.90 -12.87
CA LYS A 28 12.68 -10.76 -11.71
C LYS A 28 11.50 -10.79 -10.76
N GLY A 29 10.96 -11.98 -10.47
CA GLY A 29 9.92 -12.16 -9.46
C GLY A 29 10.41 -11.78 -8.06
N ILE A 30 9.50 -11.19 -7.27
CA ILE A 30 9.72 -10.85 -5.86
C ILE A 30 8.95 -11.88 -5.04
N SER A 31 9.67 -12.69 -4.27
CA SER A 31 9.07 -13.75 -3.43
C SER A 31 8.50 -13.23 -2.11
N ALA A 32 8.71 -11.95 -1.80
CA ALA A 32 8.16 -11.29 -0.63
C ALA A 32 6.77 -10.71 -0.95
N GLY A 33 5.77 -11.07 -0.15
CA GLY A 33 4.38 -10.67 -0.32
C GLY A 33 3.45 -11.86 -0.54
N VAL A 34 2.41 -11.98 0.28
CA VAL A 34 1.44 -13.09 0.21
C VAL A 34 0.17 -12.75 -0.57
N GLN A 35 -0.06 -11.46 -0.85
CA GLN A 35 -1.32 -10.96 -1.41
C GLN A 35 -1.27 -10.61 -2.90
N ASN A 36 -0.12 -10.21 -3.45
CA ASN A 36 0.00 -9.75 -4.84
C ASN A 36 1.24 -10.33 -5.51
N SER A 37 1.20 -10.48 -6.84
CA SER A 37 2.34 -10.89 -7.64
C SER A 37 3.21 -9.67 -7.97
N ASN A 38 4.38 -9.58 -7.35
CA ASN A 38 5.31 -8.45 -7.54
C ASN A 38 6.54 -8.87 -8.33
N PHE A 39 7.01 -7.98 -9.21
CA PHE A 39 8.20 -8.21 -10.04
C PHE A 39 9.06 -6.94 -10.11
N PHE A 40 10.38 -7.11 -9.99
CA PHE A 40 11.33 -6.08 -10.43
C PHE A 40 11.40 -6.07 -11.95
N VAL A 41 11.25 -4.88 -12.53
CA VAL A 41 11.31 -4.65 -13.97
C VAL A 41 12.43 -3.65 -14.24
N THR A 42 13.48 -4.08 -14.93
CA THR A 42 14.53 -3.17 -15.42
C THR A 42 14.29 -2.92 -16.90
N THR A 43 14.28 -1.65 -17.29
CA THR A 43 14.22 -1.23 -18.70
C THR A 43 15.46 -0.43 -19.06
N THR A 44 15.60 -0.10 -20.35
CA THR A 44 16.69 0.76 -20.81
C THR A 44 16.64 2.20 -20.27
N LEU A 45 15.52 2.65 -19.69
CA LEU A 45 15.36 4.01 -19.16
C LEU A 45 15.10 4.06 -17.65
N GLY A 46 15.01 2.93 -16.95
CA GLY A 46 14.76 2.96 -15.51
C GLY A 46 14.52 1.60 -14.86
N ARG A 47 14.18 1.65 -13.57
CA ARG A 47 13.85 0.48 -12.75
C ARG A 47 12.49 0.70 -12.10
N TYR A 48 11.68 -0.33 -12.15
CA TYR A 48 10.28 -0.28 -11.76
C TYR A 48 9.90 -1.53 -10.96
N VAL A 49 8.73 -1.46 -10.33
CA VAL A 49 8.04 -2.62 -9.75
C VAL A 49 6.73 -2.79 -10.50
N LEU A 50 6.50 -4.00 -11.00
CA LEU A 50 5.21 -4.43 -11.56
C LEU A 50 4.46 -5.19 -10.47
N THR A 51 3.23 -4.78 -10.21
CA THR A 51 2.31 -5.46 -9.29
C THR A 51 1.09 -5.93 -10.06
N LEU A 52 0.81 -7.23 -10.00
CA LEU A 52 -0.45 -7.83 -10.43
C LEU A 52 -1.32 -8.06 -9.18
N PHE A 53 -2.54 -7.53 -9.22
CA PHE A 53 -3.46 -7.64 -8.09
C PHE A 53 -4.25 -8.94 -8.15
N GLU A 54 -4.14 -9.73 -7.08
CA GLU A 54 -4.74 -11.06 -6.97
C GLU A 54 -6.12 -11.01 -6.30
N GLY A 55 -6.27 -10.15 -5.29
CA GLY A 55 -7.49 -10.04 -4.48
C GLY A 55 -8.26 -8.72 -4.62
N ILE A 56 -7.59 -7.62 -4.93
CA ILE A 56 -8.21 -6.29 -4.99
C ILE A 56 -8.85 -6.07 -6.37
N GLY A 57 -10.11 -5.66 -6.38
CA GLY A 57 -10.85 -5.41 -7.61
C GLY A 57 -10.35 -4.17 -8.36
N ARG A 58 -10.42 -4.19 -9.71
CA ARG A 58 -10.04 -3.06 -10.57
C ARG A 58 -10.68 -1.72 -10.16
N ALA A 59 -11.90 -1.76 -9.63
CA ALA A 59 -12.66 -0.56 -9.25
C ALA A 59 -12.10 0.15 -8.00
N GLU A 60 -11.39 -0.56 -7.13
CA GLU A 60 -10.84 -0.02 -5.87
C GLU A 60 -9.46 0.63 -6.08
N LEU A 61 -8.69 0.10 -7.05
CA LEU A 61 -7.32 0.52 -7.32
C LEU A 61 -7.13 2.03 -7.60
N PRO A 62 -8.02 2.73 -8.33
CA PRO A 62 -7.81 4.13 -8.65
C PRO A 62 -7.55 5.02 -7.42
N TYR A 63 -8.18 4.75 -6.27
CA TYR A 63 -7.93 5.54 -5.06
C TYR A 63 -6.46 5.46 -4.63
N TYR A 64 -5.90 4.26 -4.51
CA TYR A 64 -4.53 4.04 -4.08
C TYR A 64 -3.52 4.62 -5.07
N LEU A 65 -3.74 4.40 -6.38
CA LEU A 65 -2.83 4.90 -7.42
C LEU A 65 -2.80 6.43 -7.46
N HIS A 66 -3.96 7.07 -7.40
CA HIS A 66 -4.01 8.53 -7.38
C HIS A 66 -3.46 9.11 -6.07
N LEU A 67 -3.57 8.41 -4.94
CA LEU A 67 -2.96 8.82 -3.68
C LEU A 67 -1.43 8.77 -3.79
N MET A 68 -0.86 7.65 -4.25
CA MET A 68 0.60 7.53 -4.45
C MET A 68 1.14 8.58 -5.44
N ALA A 69 0.41 8.82 -6.54
CA ALA A 69 0.77 9.88 -7.48
C ALA A 69 0.71 11.29 -6.85
N HIS A 70 -0.31 11.56 -6.02
CA HIS A 70 -0.46 12.83 -5.31
C HIS A 70 0.68 13.06 -4.31
N LEU A 71 0.98 12.06 -3.49
CA LEU A 71 2.07 12.11 -2.50
C LEU A 71 3.43 12.26 -3.16
N ALA A 72 3.71 11.52 -4.24
CA ALA A 72 4.94 11.67 -5.01
C ALA A 72 5.11 13.08 -5.59
N ARG A 73 4.03 13.70 -6.07
CA ARG A 73 4.04 15.10 -6.55
C ARG A 73 4.32 16.13 -5.44
N HIS A 74 4.08 15.76 -4.18
CA HIS A 74 4.48 16.57 -3.01
C HIS A 74 5.92 16.30 -2.58
N GLY A 75 6.69 15.52 -3.36
CA GLY A 75 8.11 15.25 -3.10
C GLY A 75 8.37 14.12 -2.10
N LEU A 76 7.33 13.36 -1.72
CA LEU A 76 7.47 12.26 -0.77
C LEU A 76 8.03 11.01 -1.48
N PRO A 77 8.93 10.25 -0.83
CA PRO A 77 9.52 9.04 -1.40
C PRO A 77 8.52 7.88 -1.32
N VAL A 78 7.55 7.84 -2.23
CA VAL A 78 6.52 6.80 -2.34
C VAL A 78 6.52 6.20 -3.76
N PRO A 79 5.98 4.99 -3.99
CA PRO A 79 6.07 4.33 -5.29
C PRO A 79 5.14 5.01 -6.30
N ALA A 80 5.66 6.04 -6.97
CA ALA A 80 4.94 6.82 -7.97
C ALA A 80 4.48 5.92 -9.13
N PRO A 81 3.17 5.86 -9.43
CA PRO A 81 2.66 5.11 -10.58
C PRO A 81 3.15 5.70 -11.90
N ILE A 82 3.53 4.82 -12.83
CA ILE A 82 3.92 5.17 -14.19
C ILE A 82 2.68 5.14 -15.07
N ALA A 83 2.36 6.27 -15.67
CA ALA A 83 1.29 6.33 -16.65
C ALA A 83 1.72 5.69 -17.98
N ASN A 84 0.79 5.00 -18.62
CA ASN A 84 0.94 4.60 -20.02
C ASN A 84 0.80 5.82 -20.96
N ARG A 85 0.94 5.59 -22.26
CA ARG A 85 0.83 6.61 -23.31
C ARG A 85 -0.57 7.24 -23.41
N ASP A 86 -1.59 6.61 -22.85
CA ASP A 86 -2.97 7.11 -22.77
C ASP A 86 -3.25 7.85 -21.46
N ASN A 87 -2.21 8.10 -20.64
CA ASN A 87 -2.28 8.72 -19.31
C ASN A 87 -3.06 7.90 -18.26
N GLU A 88 -3.13 6.59 -18.43
CA GLU A 88 -3.72 5.68 -17.46
C GLU A 88 -2.65 5.00 -16.61
N TYR A 89 -2.88 4.88 -15.31
CA TYR A 89 -2.00 4.14 -14.40
C TYR A 89 -2.28 2.64 -14.37
N LEU A 90 -3.51 2.22 -14.70
CA LEU A 90 -4.00 0.87 -14.43
C LEU A 90 -4.21 0.06 -15.72
N GLY A 91 -3.33 -0.89 -15.98
CA GLY A 91 -3.42 -1.81 -17.10
C GLY A 91 -3.98 -3.19 -16.71
N THR A 92 -3.81 -4.14 -17.63
CA THR A 92 -4.11 -5.56 -17.43
C THR A 92 -2.97 -6.39 -17.98
N VAL A 93 -2.48 -7.36 -17.19
CA VAL A 93 -1.45 -8.34 -17.59
C VAL A 93 -1.92 -9.70 -17.11
N GLU A 94 -1.86 -10.72 -17.99
CA GLU A 94 -2.33 -12.08 -17.68
C GLU A 94 -3.76 -12.11 -17.10
N GLY A 95 -4.64 -11.25 -17.62
CA GLY A 95 -6.04 -11.14 -17.18
C GLY A 95 -6.25 -10.46 -15.82
N LYS A 96 -5.19 -9.97 -15.17
CA LYS A 96 -5.26 -9.32 -13.85
C LYS A 96 -5.00 -7.83 -13.93
N PRO A 97 -5.63 -7.01 -13.07
CA PRO A 97 -5.26 -5.61 -12.95
C PRO A 97 -3.77 -5.51 -12.63
N ALA A 98 -3.07 -4.65 -13.38
CA ALA A 98 -1.62 -4.54 -13.27
C ALA A 98 -1.20 -3.08 -13.21
N VAL A 99 -0.22 -2.80 -12.36
CA VAL A 99 0.36 -1.46 -12.21
C VAL A 99 1.87 -1.51 -12.28
N LEU A 100 2.43 -0.46 -12.86
CA LEU A 100 3.86 -0.23 -12.87
C LEU A 100 4.15 1.00 -12.01
N VAL A 101 5.02 0.87 -11.01
CA VAL A 101 5.46 1.97 -10.14
C VAL A 101 6.96 2.13 -10.19
N MET A 102 7.45 3.32 -9.83
CA MET A 102 8.88 3.56 -9.61
C MET A 102 9.43 2.61 -8.55
N ARG A 103 10.60 2.02 -8.82
CA ARG A 103 11.33 1.26 -7.80
C ARG A 103 12.04 2.24 -6.86
N LEU A 104 11.73 2.14 -5.58
CA LEU A 104 12.39 2.89 -4.52
C LEU A 104 13.71 2.24 -4.09
N GLN A 105 14.59 3.02 -3.50
CA GLN A 105 15.88 2.57 -2.98
C GLN A 105 15.76 2.15 -1.52
N GLY A 106 16.76 1.41 -1.06
CA GLY A 106 16.85 0.97 0.32
C GLY A 106 16.23 -0.40 0.58
N ALA A 107 16.23 -0.77 1.86
CA ALA A 107 15.69 -2.02 2.37
C ALA A 107 15.04 -1.78 3.74
N SER A 108 14.10 -2.64 4.11
CA SER A 108 13.44 -2.55 5.40
C SER A 108 14.39 -2.93 6.54
N VAL A 109 14.27 -2.24 7.66
CA VAL A 109 15.02 -2.53 8.90
C VAL A 109 14.08 -3.24 9.87
N MET A 110 14.40 -4.48 10.21
CA MET A 110 13.54 -5.32 11.06
C MET A 110 13.72 -5.08 12.55
N ASP A 111 14.78 -4.39 12.95
CA ASP A 111 15.06 -3.98 14.33
C ASP A 111 15.34 -2.47 14.37
N PRO A 112 14.29 -1.63 14.21
CA PRO A 112 14.46 -0.18 14.15
C PRO A 112 14.84 0.37 15.54
N ASP A 113 15.83 1.26 15.56
CA ASP A 113 16.17 2.05 16.74
C ASP A 113 15.29 3.31 16.90
N GLU A 114 15.49 4.05 17.99
CA GLU A 114 14.78 5.30 18.28
C GLU A 114 14.89 6.35 17.16
N GLY A 115 16.05 6.41 16.48
CA GLY A 115 16.28 7.32 15.37
C GLY A 115 15.49 6.93 14.11
N HIS A 116 15.32 5.63 13.87
CA HIS A 116 14.41 5.14 12.83
C HIS A 116 12.96 5.53 13.15
N CYS A 117 12.50 5.32 14.39
CA CYS A 117 11.15 5.68 14.82
C CYS A 117 10.87 7.19 14.67
N ALA A 118 11.80 8.05 15.08
CA ALA A 118 11.65 9.50 14.95
C ALA A 118 11.50 9.94 13.48
N ARG A 119 12.30 9.35 12.58
CA ARG A 119 12.23 9.65 11.13
C ARG A 119 10.98 9.06 10.48
N ALA A 120 10.55 7.86 10.87
CA ALA A 120 9.29 7.28 10.41
C ALA A 120 8.09 8.15 10.83
N GLY A 121 8.08 8.65 12.07
CA GLY A 121 7.07 9.59 12.55
C GLY A 121 7.05 10.91 11.76
N ALA A 122 8.23 11.46 11.45
CA ALA A 122 8.33 12.65 10.60
C ALA A 122 7.82 12.40 9.17
N MET A 123 8.12 11.22 8.59
CA MET A 123 7.62 10.80 7.29
C MET A 123 6.10 10.64 7.30
N LEU A 124 5.53 10.00 8.34
CA LEU A 124 4.09 9.84 8.52
C LEU A 124 3.38 11.20 8.61
N ALA A 125 3.93 12.14 9.39
CA ALA A 125 3.41 13.50 9.43
C ALA A 125 3.45 14.18 8.05
N GLY A 126 4.53 13.97 7.28
CA GLY A 126 4.64 14.42 5.88
C GLY A 126 3.55 13.84 4.98
N LEU A 127 3.27 12.53 5.09
CA LEU A 127 2.17 11.86 4.39
C LEU A 127 0.82 12.52 4.73
N HIS A 128 0.54 12.74 6.01
CA HIS A 128 -0.72 13.34 6.47
C HIS A 128 -0.90 14.76 5.96
N LEU A 129 0.14 15.60 6.07
CA LEU A 129 0.11 16.99 5.60
C LEU A 129 -0.09 17.07 4.08
N ALA A 130 0.63 16.28 3.30
CA ALA A 130 0.43 16.21 1.85
C ALA A 130 -0.96 15.65 1.50
N GLY A 131 -1.46 14.70 2.30
CA GLY A 131 -2.79 14.10 2.15
C GLY A 131 -3.95 15.07 2.37
N GLN A 132 -3.76 16.18 3.06
CA GLN A 132 -4.83 17.17 3.30
C GLN A 132 -5.37 17.79 2.00
N SER A 133 -4.53 17.90 0.97
CA SER A 133 -4.91 18.44 -0.33
C SER A 133 -5.40 17.36 -1.32
N TYR A 134 -5.48 16.10 -0.88
CA TYR A 134 -5.94 15.00 -1.74
C TYR A 134 -7.48 15.00 -1.82
N GLY A 135 -8.01 15.23 -3.02
CA GLY A 135 -9.45 15.44 -3.22
C GLY A 135 -10.30 14.16 -3.26
N ARG A 136 -9.72 12.97 -3.46
CA ARG A 136 -10.48 11.71 -3.48
C ARG A 136 -10.65 11.19 -2.06
N ARG A 137 -11.78 10.56 -1.78
CA ARG A 137 -12.08 9.94 -0.49
C ARG A 137 -12.55 8.51 -0.67
N GLN A 138 -12.05 7.63 0.19
CA GLN A 138 -12.48 6.26 0.37
C GLN A 138 -12.47 5.99 1.88
N PRO A 139 -13.49 5.33 2.46
CA PRO A 139 -13.43 4.91 3.85
C PRO A 139 -12.21 4.01 4.12
N ASN A 140 -11.67 4.04 5.33
CA ASN A 140 -10.64 3.08 5.75
C ASN A 140 -11.11 1.63 5.48
N PRO A 141 -10.42 0.87 4.61
CA PRO A 141 -10.76 -0.53 4.30
C PRO A 141 -10.77 -1.45 5.53
N ARG A 142 -10.06 -1.05 6.60
CA ARG A 142 -9.97 -1.75 7.89
C ARG A 142 -10.64 -0.98 9.04
N GLY A 143 -11.59 -0.10 8.71
CA GLY A 143 -12.35 0.70 9.66
C GLY A 143 -13.41 -0.09 10.45
N PRO A 144 -14.30 0.60 11.20
CA PRO A 144 -15.31 -0.01 12.06
C PRO A 144 -16.18 -1.09 11.37
N GLN A 145 -16.66 -0.81 10.16
CA GLN A 145 -17.48 -1.76 9.39
C GLN A 145 -16.74 -3.06 9.10
N TRP A 146 -15.46 -2.99 8.73
CA TRP A 146 -14.64 -4.18 8.49
C TRP A 146 -14.45 -4.97 9.78
N ARG A 147 -14.19 -4.30 10.91
CA ARG A 147 -13.99 -4.95 12.22
C ARG A 147 -15.22 -5.75 12.64
N GLU A 148 -16.42 -5.19 12.49
CA GLU A 148 -17.69 -5.89 12.78
C GLU A 148 -17.87 -7.15 11.92
N GLN A 149 -17.62 -7.03 10.61
CA GLN A 149 -17.73 -8.15 9.68
C GLN A 149 -16.71 -9.24 9.98
N ALA A 150 -15.45 -8.85 10.21
CA ALA A 150 -14.37 -9.78 10.54
C ALA A 150 -14.66 -10.50 11.86
N ALA A 151 -15.08 -9.77 12.90
CA ALA A 151 -15.48 -10.35 14.18
C ALA A 151 -16.58 -11.39 13.99
N SER A 152 -17.66 -11.06 13.26
CA SER A 152 -18.75 -11.99 12.98
C SER A 152 -18.30 -13.26 12.24
N GLN A 153 -17.34 -13.14 11.32
CA GLN A 153 -16.84 -14.29 10.54
C GLN A 153 -15.99 -15.24 11.38
N VAL A 154 -15.17 -14.72 12.29
CA VAL A 154 -14.27 -15.56 13.09
C VAL A 154 -14.94 -16.10 14.35
N ARG A 155 -15.97 -15.41 14.86
CA ARG A 155 -16.57 -15.68 16.18
C ARG A 155 -16.93 -17.14 16.39
N ASP A 156 -17.58 -17.80 15.44
CA ASP A 156 -18.03 -19.18 15.59
C ASP A 156 -16.90 -20.22 15.50
N HIS A 157 -15.69 -19.78 15.13
CA HIS A 157 -14.47 -20.59 15.11
C HIS A 157 -13.64 -20.46 16.39
N LEU A 158 -13.97 -19.54 17.28
CA LEU A 158 -13.20 -19.27 18.50
C LEU A 158 -13.72 -20.09 19.70
N PRO A 159 -12.82 -20.51 20.63
CA PRO A 159 -13.17 -20.97 21.96
C PRO A 159 -14.04 -19.99 22.76
N ALA A 160 -14.70 -20.47 23.82
CA ALA A 160 -15.70 -19.67 24.54
C ALA A 160 -15.14 -18.41 25.23
N ASP A 161 -13.94 -18.52 25.80
CA ASP A 161 -13.18 -17.43 26.40
C ASP A 161 -12.73 -16.40 25.37
N GLU A 162 -12.21 -16.84 24.21
CA GLU A 162 -11.82 -15.95 23.12
C GLU A 162 -13.03 -15.23 22.49
N ARG A 163 -14.19 -15.90 22.37
CA ARG A 163 -15.44 -15.24 21.95
C ARG A 163 -15.88 -14.16 22.93
N ALA A 164 -15.79 -14.43 24.22
CA ALA A 164 -16.16 -13.46 25.24
C ALA A 164 -15.25 -12.22 25.18
N LEU A 165 -13.95 -12.43 24.98
CA LEU A 165 -12.98 -11.35 24.78
C LEU A 165 -13.28 -10.53 23.52
N LEU A 166 -13.54 -11.18 22.39
CA LEU A 166 -13.90 -10.51 21.15
C LEU A 166 -15.19 -9.68 21.29
N ASP A 167 -16.23 -10.26 21.89
CA ASP A 167 -17.52 -9.57 22.10
C ASP A 167 -17.38 -8.38 23.07
N GLU A 168 -16.50 -8.48 24.07
CA GLU A 168 -16.18 -7.37 24.98
C GLU A 168 -15.41 -6.26 24.26
N GLU A 169 -14.37 -6.60 23.49
CA GLU A 169 -13.58 -5.63 22.73
C GLU A 169 -14.44 -4.91 21.69
N MET A 170 -15.28 -5.62 20.94
CA MET A 170 -16.18 -4.99 19.96
C MET A 170 -17.17 -4.02 20.62
N ARG A 171 -17.68 -4.34 21.82
CA ARG A 171 -18.52 -3.41 22.60
C ARG A 171 -17.73 -2.19 23.06
N PHE A 172 -16.52 -2.37 23.57
CA PHE A 172 -15.65 -1.28 23.99
C PHE A 172 -15.32 -0.34 22.83
N GLN A 173 -14.91 -0.89 21.69
CA GLN A 173 -14.58 -0.13 20.48
C GLN A 173 -15.76 0.69 19.96
N ALA A 174 -16.99 0.20 20.08
CA ALA A 174 -18.20 0.94 19.71
C ALA A 174 -18.47 2.18 20.58
N THR A 175 -17.81 2.29 21.75
CA THR A 175 -17.90 3.47 22.63
C THR A 175 -16.89 4.57 22.28
N ILE A 176 -15.93 4.30 21.39
CA ILE A 176 -14.87 5.24 21.07
C ILE A 176 -15.33 6.17 19.94
N GLU A 177 -15.52 7.45 20.27
CA GLU A 177 -15.84 8.49 19.29
C GLU A 177 -14.56 9.04 18.65
N THR A 178 -14.42 8.87 17.33
CA THR A 178 -13.26 9.37 16.55
C THR A 178 -13.61 10.53 15.64
N ASP A 179 -14.89 10.86 15.49
CA ASP A 179 -15.40 11.88 14.55
C ASP A 179 -14.90 13.30 14.85
N THR A 180 -14.45 13.56 16.07
CA THR A 180 -13.92 14.86 16.50
C THR A 180 -12.41 15.00 16.28
N LEU A 181 -11.71 13.91 15.93
CA LEU A 181 -10.28 13.91 15.72
C LEU A 181 -9.92 14.51 14.34
N PRO A 182 -8.73 15.11 14.18
CA PRO A 182 -8.20 15.46 12.88
C PRO A 182 -8.18 14.22 11.97
N ALA A 183 -8.76 14.34 10.78
CA ALA A 183 -8.89 13.24 9.83
C ALA A 183 -8.34 13.64 8.46
N GLY A 184 -7.91 12.64 7.69
CA GLY A 184 -7.33 12.83 6.37
C GLY A 184 -6.99 11.51 5.71
N ALA A 185 -6.20 11.56 4.63
CA ALA A 185 -5.64 10.36 4.04
C ALA A 185 -4.62 9.73 5.00
N ILE A 186 -4.78 8.43 5.28
CA ILE A 186 -3.92 7.61 6.13
C ILE A 186 -3.32 6.45 5.32
N HIS A 187 -2.17 5.94 5.75
CA HIS A 187 -1.56 4.73 5.18
C HIS A 187 -2.25 3.46 5.67
N ALA A 188 -2.62 3.43 6.96
CA ALA A 188 -3.29 2.34 7.67
C ALA A 188 -2.49 1.02 7.78
N ASP A 189 -1.21 1.01 7.42
CA ASP A 189 -0.37 -0.20 7.36
C ASP A 189 1.14 0.13 7.38
N LEU A 190 1.54 1.24 8.01
CA LEU A 190 2.94 1.71 7.98
C LEU A 190 3.80 0.96 9.01
N PHE A 191 3.94 -0.35 8.82
CA PHE A 191 4.84 -1.18 9.60
C PHE A 191 6.30 -1.02 9.13
N ARG A 192 7.26 -1.47 9.95
CA ARG A 192 8.70 -1.37 9.67
C ARG A 192 9.14 -2.02 8.35
N ASP A 193 8.43 -3.04 7.87
CA ASP A 193 8.68 -3.70 6.59
C ASP A 193 8.23 -2.86 5.38
N ASN A 194 7.29 -1.93 5.58
CA ASN A 194 6.82 -0.97 4.58
C ASN A 194 7.63 0.34 4.55
N VAL A 195 8.66 0.48 5.39
CA VAL A 195 9.61 1.59 5.39
C VAL A 195 10.98 1.11 4.89
N LEU A 196 11.44 1.66 3.77
CA LEU A 196 12.73 1.36 3.16
C LEU A 196 13.77 2.39 3.60
N TRP A 197 14.92 1.91 4.04
CA TRP A 197 16.04 2.72 4.49
C TRP A 197 17.20 2.68 3.49
N ASP A 198 17.69 3.86 3.10
CA ASP A 198 18.87 4.07 2.27
C ASP A 198 19.92 4.83 3.10
N GLY A 199 20.76 4.06 3.79
CA GLY A 199 21.62 4.59 4.85
C GLY A 199 20.79 5.16 6.01
N GLU A 200 21.02 6.43 6.34
CA GLU A 200 20.30 7.11 7.42
C GLU A 200 18.99 7.78 6.98
N HIS A 201 18.66 7.72 5.69
CA HIS A 201 17.47 8.35 5.11
C HIS A 201 16.40 7.33 4.77
N ILE A 202 15.15 7.77 4.75
CA ILE A 202 14.04 6.97 4.21
C ILE A 202 14.15 6.99 2.69
N GLY A 203 14.50 5.84 2.11
CA GLY A 203 14.54 5.63 0.67
C GLY A 203 13.15 5.41 0.06
N GLY A 204 12.17 5.02 0.88
CA GLY A 204 10.80 4.83 0.44
C GLY A 204 9.80 4.42 1.51
N VAL A 205 8.53 4.76 1.31
CA VAL A 205 7.38 4.13 1.97
C VAL A 205 6.56 3.41 0.91
N ILE A 206 6.21 2.14 1.14
CA ILE A 206 5.52 1.27 0.17
C ILE A 206 4.22 0.68 0.75
N ASP A 207 3.44 0.02 -0.11
CA ASP A 207 2.22 -0.72 0.24
C ASP A 207 1.03 0.12 0.74
N PHE A 208 0.54 1.02 -0.12
CA PHE A 208 -0.61 1.89 0.16
C PHE A 208 -1.98 1.21 -0.03
N TYR A 209 -2.06 -0.12 -0.16
CA TYR A 209 -3.31 -0.80 -0.54
C TYR A 209 -4.30 -0.97 0.62
N PHE A 210 -3.95 -0.50 1.82
CA PHE A 210 -4.88 -0.26 2.94
C PHE A 210 -5.20 1.21 3.16
N ALA A 211 -4.64 2.12 2.36
CA ALA A 211 -4.83 3.54 2.57
C ALA A 211 -6.31 3.94 2.45
N GLY A 212 -6.71 4.92 3.22
CA GLY A 212 -8.09 5.38 3.24
C GLY A 212 -8.20 6.73 3.92
N HIS A 213 -9.42 7.13 4.22
CA HIS A 213 -9.71 8.32 5.00
C HIS A 213 -10.16 7.92 6.41
N ASP A 214 -9.42 8.37 7.42
CA ASP A 214 -9.73 8.12 8.84
C ASP A 214 -9.10 9.19 9.74
N ALA A 215 -9.29 9.08 11.05
CA ALA A 215 -8.55 9.85 12.03
C ALA A 215 -7.04 9.64 11.88
N LEU A 216 -6.27 10.73 11.81
CA LEU A 216 -4.81 10.65 11.65
C LEU A 216 -4.13 9.91 12.81
N LEU A 217 -4.73 9.99 14.00
CA LEU A 217 -4.28 9.26 15.19
C LEU A 217 -4.34 7.74 15.03
N PHE A 218 -5.29 7.22 14.24
CA PHE A 218 -5.36 5.79 13.95
C PHE A 218 -4.08 5.32 13.24
N ASP A 219 -3.61 6.10 12.27
CA ASP A 219 -2.41 5.78 11.49
C ASP A 219 -1.15 5.79 12.36
N VAL A 220 -1.08 6.73 13.32
CA VAL A 220 -0.01 6.77 14.33
C VAL A 220 -0.05 5.52 15.20
N ALA A 221 -1.24 5.09 15.63
CA ALA A 221 -1.40 3.89 16.47
C ALA A 221 -1.04 2.59 15.73
N VAL A 222 -1.22 2.55 14.41
CA VAL A 222 -0.79 1.41 13.56
C VAL A 222 0.72 1.41 13.35
N THR A 223 1.36 2.58 13.31
CA THR A 223 2.80 2.73 13.08
C THR A 223 3.58 2.39 14.35
N VAL A 224 3.87 1.09 14.55
CA VAL A 224 4.62 0.53 15.69
C VAL A 224 5.83 -0.30 15.27
#